data_AF-J7G2S4-F1
#
_entry.id   AF-J7G2S4-F1
#
_cell.length_a   1.000
_cell.length_b   1.000
_cell.length_c   1.000
_cell.angle_alpha   90.00
_cell.angle_beta   90.00
_cell.angle_gamma   90.00
#
_symmetry.space_group_name_H-M   'P 1'
#
loop_
_entity.id
_entity.type
_entity.pdbx_description
1 polymer ?
#
loop_
_entity_poly.entity_id
_entity_poly.type
_entity_poly.pdbx_seq_one_letter_code
_entity_poly.pdbx_strand_id
1 'polypeptide(L)'
;MVEKVFQIYYMKNIKINKIKSENFNRLHFNSSSDIKHNQFRQSVQSKKKNLSRFIKWPKYIRIQRQRRILSKRLKIPTLINQFTKILNLNLTRKVFKILSKYELKNKNYNKTDSNIEQIEKEGKDLKQKKIFFLKHGINTVANLIRKKKALFVLIANDVNPIEMVMWLPSLCKKLGVPFCIIKNKARLGNLVNRKKTSCLALQSFLNEDKGDLSKIISCFKFTFDQKLENIKK
;
A
#
# COMPACT_ATOMS: atom_id res chain seq x y z
N MET A 1 -37.90 -61.64 -34.36
CA MET A 1 -36.87 -62.45 -33.65
C MET A 1 -35.81 -61.57 -32.98
N VAL A 2 -35.38 -60.48 -33.62
CA VAL A 2 -34.33 -59.56 -33.13
C VAL A 2 -34.70 -58.81 -31.84
N GLU A 3 -35.95 -58.36 -31.67
CA GLU A 3 -36.38 -57.61 -30.47
C GLU A 3 -36.35 -58.44 -29.18
N LYS A 4 -36.76 -59.72 -29.24
CA LYS A 4 -36.71 -60.62 -28.06
C LYS A 4 -35.28 -60.89 -27.59
N VAL A 5 -34.33 -60.98 -28.52
CA VAL A 5 -32.90 -61.15 -28.20
C VAL A 5 -32.33 -59.89 -27.54
N PHE A 6 -32.70 -58.72 -28.06
CA PHE A 6 -32.28 -57.43 -27.49
C PHE A 6 -32.81 -57.24 -26.07
N GLN A 7 -34.08 -57.61 -25.82
CA GLN A 7 -34.71 -57.49 -24.52
C GLN A 7 -34.10 -58.44 -23.47
N ILE A 8 -33.75 -59.66 -23.86
CA ILE A 8 -33.03 -60.61 -23.00
C ILE A 8 -31.63 -60.09 -22.68
N TYR A 9 -30.92 -59.54 -23.66
CA TYR A 9 -29.58 -58.98 -23.47
C TYR A 9 -29.61 -57.77 -22.52
N TYR A 10 -30.59 -56.88 -22.69
CA TYR A 10 -30.76 -55.70 -21.85
C TYR A 10 -31.13 -56.10 -20.40
N MET A 11 -32.05 -57.05 -20.22
CA MET A 11 -32.44 -57.55 -18.89
C MET A 11 -31.31 -58.31 -18.19
N LYS A 12 -30.48 -59.08 -18.92
CA LYS A 12 -29.27 -59.72 -18.37
C LYS A 12 -28.26 -58.67 -17.89
N ASN A 13 -28.02 -57.63 -18.67
CA ASN A 13 -27.07 -56.57 -18.29
C ASN A 13 -27.56 -55.74 -17.10
N ILE A 14 -28.85 -55.47 -16.99
CA ILE A 14 -29.43 -54.81 -15.80
C ILE A 14 -29.26 -55.69 -14.56
N LYS A 15 -29.54 -57.00 -14.64
CA LYS A 15 -29.33 -57.94 -13.53
C LYS A 15 -27.84 -58.03 -13.12
N ILE A 16 -26.93 -58.13 -14.10
CA ILE A 16 -25.48 -58.19 -13.84
C ILE A 16 -24.97 -56.91 -13.18
N ASN A 17 -25.44 -55.73 -13.64
CA ASN A 17 -25.06 -54.46 -13.03
C ASN A 17 -25.66 -54.29 -11.63
N LYS A 18 -26.88 -54.79 -11.40
CA LYS A 18 -27.51 -54.77 -10.06
C LYS A 18 -26.76 -55.68 -9.08
N ILE A 19 -26.40 -56.88 -9.49
CA ILE A 19 -25.57 -57.82 -8.71
C ILE A 19 -24.17 -57.24 -8.43
N LYS A 20 -23.56 -56.55 -9.41
CA LYS A 20 -22.29 -55.82 -9.19
C LYS A 20 -22.45 -54.68 -8.19
N SER A 21 -23.53 -53.91 -8.24
CA SER A 21 -23.79 -52.81 -7.29
C SER A 21 -24.09 -53.30 -5.87
N GLU A 22 -24.82 -54.42 -5.74
CA GLU A 22 -25.12 -55.05 -4.45
C GLU A 22 -23.88 -55.70 -3.83
N ASN A 23 -23.00 -56.31 -4.64
CA ASN A 23 -21.74 -56.90 -4.16
C ASN A 23 -20.65 -55.86 -3.87
N PHE A 24 -20.63 -54.72 -4.56
CA PHE A 24 -19.71 -53.61 -4.23
C PHE A 24 -20.00 -53.01 -2.86
N ASN A 25 -21.27 -52.97 -2.46
CA ASN A 25 -21.68 -52.44 -1.15
C ASN A 25 -21.49 -53.45 -0.01
N ARG A 26 -21.22 -54.73 -0.31
CA ARG A 26 -21.09 -55.80 0.71
C ARG A 26 -19.66 -56.01 1.22
N LEU A 27 -18.66 -55.40 0.58
CA LEU A 27 -17.25 -55.41 1.04
C LEU A 27 -16.88 -54.21 1.92
N HIS A 28 -17.79 -53.29 2.14
CA HIS A 28 -17.66 -52.33 3.23
C HIS A 28 -18.18 -52.98 4.50
N PHE A 29 -17.35 -53.85 5.09
CA PHE A 29 -17.42 -54.06 6.53
C PHE A 29 -17.41 -52.66 7.16
N ASN A 30 -18.50 -52.32 7.84
CA ASN A 30 -18.59 -51.15 8.69
C ASN A 30 -17.56 -51.30 9.81
N SER A 31 -16.29 -50.99 9.52
CA SER A 31 -15.37 -50.54 10.55
C SER A 31 -15.93 -49.20 11.01
N SER A 32 -16.66 -49.21 12.13
CA SER A 32 -16.93 -48.04 12.97
C SER A 32 -15.82 -47.02 12.74
N SER A 33 -16.16 -45.90 12.08
CA SER A 33 -15.26 -44.79 11.73
C SER A 33 -13.88 -44.91 12.37
N ASP A 34 -12.84 -45.30 11.63
CA ASP A 34 -11.46 -45.35 12.15
C ASP A 34 -11.04 -43.93 12.55
N ILE A 35 -11.42 -43.51 13.75
CA ILE A 35 -11.04 -42.24 14.35
C ILE A 35 -9.55 -42.39 14.64
N LYS A 36 -8.71 -41.97 13.68
CA LYS A 36 -7.27 -41.87 13.91
C LYS A 36 -7.04 -40.88 15.04
N HIS A 37 -6.82 -41.41 16.23
CA HIS A 37 -6.48 -40.62 17.40
C HIS A 37 -5.15 -39.92 17.13
N ASN A 38 -5.19 -38.59 16.99
CA ASN A 38 -4.01 -37.74 16.81
C ASN A 38 -3.29 -37.48 18.14
N GLN A 39 -3.33 -38.43 19.07
CA GLN A 39 -2.60 -38.33 20.32
C GLN A 39 -1.14 -38.71 20.10
N PHE A 40 -0.28 -38.20 20.98
CA PHE A 40 1.16 -38.44 20.91
C PHE A 40 1.45 -39.96 20.97
N ARG A 41 2.30 -40.43 20.05
CA ARG A 41 2.78 -41.84 19.95
C ARG A 41 1.73 -42.92 19.61
N GLN A 42 0.51 -42.57 19.21
CA GLN A 42 -0.52 -43.59 18.88
C GLN A 42 -0.59 -43.96 17.40
N SER A 43 -0.42 -43.00 16.50
CA SER A 43 -0.49 -43.25 15.06
C SER A 43 0.27 -42.19 14.27
N VAL A 44 0.64 -42.49 13.01
CA VAL A 44 1.18 -41.48 12.08
C VAL A 44 0.14 -40.38 11.91
N GLN A 45 0.55 -39.14 12.14
CA GLN A 45 -0.35 -37.99 12.07
C GLN A 45 -0.98 -37.90 10.68
N SER A 46 -2.30 -38.08 10.65
CA SER A 46 -3.08 -38.23 9.42
C SER A 46 -3.29 -36.91 8.65
N LYS A 47 -3.19 -35.77 9.34
CA LYS A 47 -3.47 -34.44 8.77
C LYS A 47 -2.18 -33.67 8.52
N LYS A 48 -2.00 -33.20 7.28
CA LYS A 48 -0.97 -32.22 6.92
C LYS A 48 -1.21 -30.95 7.76
N LYS A 49 -0.30 -30.64 8.68
CA LYS A 49 -0.36 -29.42 9.50
C LYS A 49 0.24 -28.24 8.75
N ASN A 50 -0.22 -27.04 9.07
CA ASN A 50 0.44 -25.82 8.60
C ASN A 50 1.79 -25.65 9.30
N LEU A 51 2.87 -26.04 8.61
CA LEU A 51 4.24 -25.96 9.11
C LEU A 51 4.91 -24.59 8.86
N SER A 52 4.20 -23.60 8.32
CA SER A 52 4.76 -22.29 7.90
C SER A 52 5.62 -21.58 8.97
N ARG A 53 5.27 -21.74 10.25
CA ARG A 53 6.04 -21.19 11.39
C ARG A 53 7.39 -21.91 11.60
N PHE A 54 7.45 -23.20 11.33
CA PHE A 54 8.60 -24.09 11.58
C PHE A 54 9.48 -24.33 10.34
N ILE A 55 9.05 -23.85 9.16
CA ILE A 55 9.85 -23.91 7.94
C ILE A 55 11.16 -23.13 8.14
N LYS A 56 12.27 -23.72 7.67
CA LYS A 56 13.55 -23.02 7.54
C LYS A 56 13.48 -22.01 6.38
N TRP A 57 13.09 -20.78 6.70
CA TRP A 57 12.95 -19.71 5.71
C TRP A 57 14.30 -19.32 5.06
N PRO A 58 14.32 -18.98 3.75
CA PRO A 58 15.46 -18.38 3.06
C PRO A 58 16.10 -17.20 3.80
N LYS A 59 17.40 -16.99 3.58
CA LYS A 59 18.22 -16.00 4.33
C LYS A 59 17.63 -14.57 4.26
N TYR A 60 17.20 -14.11 3.09
CA TYR A 60 16.67 -12.75 2.91
C TYR A 60 15.37 -12.50 3.72
N ILE A 61 14.48 -13.50 3.81
CA ILE A 61 13.24 -13.41 4.61
C ILE A 61 13.60 -13.34 6.09
N ARG A 62 14.57 -14.15 6.53
CA ARG A 62 15.04 -14.17 7.92
C ARG A 62 15.60 -12.80 8.33
N ILE A 63 16.48 -12.22 7.50
CA ILE A 63 17.08 -10.90 7.74
C ILE A 63 16.01 -9.81 7.81
N GLN A 64 15.04 -9.79 6.88
CA GLN A 64 13.96 -8.80 6.89
C GLN A 64 13.08 -8.89 8.15
N ARG A 65 12.75 -10.12 8.59
CA ARG A 65 11.98 -10.36 9.82
C ARG A 65 12.78 -9.96 11.06
N GLN A 66 14.05 -10.35 11.15
CA GLN A 66 14.96 -9.99 12.24
C GLN A 66 15.11 -8.47 12.34
N ARG A 67 15.32 -7.75 11.22
CA ARG A 67 15.38 -6.28 11.21
C ARG A 67 14.11 -5.65 11.80
N ARG A 68 12.93 -6.15 11.41
CA ARG A 68 11.65 -5.67 11.97
C ARG A 68 11.50 -5.97 13.46
N ILE A 69 11.96 -7.12 13.93
CA ILE A 69 11.93 -7.49 15.35
C ILE A 69 12.88 -6.58 16.14
N LEU A 70 14.11 -6.40 15.67
CA LEU A 70 15.10 -5.52 16.30
C LEU A 70 14.57 -4.09 16.42
N SER A 71 13.99 -3.51 15.37
CA SER A 71 13.40 -2.17 15.44
C SER A 71 12.25 -2.06 16.46
N LYS A 72 11.54 -3.15 16.76
CA LYS A 72 10.47 -3.14 17.78
C LYS A 72 11.00 -3.33 19.21
N ARG A 73 12.08 -4.09 19.36
CA ARG A 73 12.62 -4.49 20.66
C ARG A 73 13.62 -3.48 21.21
N LEU A 74 14.37 -2.83 20.32
CA LEU A 74 15.32 -1.79 20.69
C LEU A 74 14.59 -0.46 20.94
N LYS A 75 15.14 0.35 21.85
CA LYS A 75 14.70 1.74 22.04
C LYS A 75 15.10 2.54 20.80
N ILE A 76 14.11 3.08 20.09
CA ILE A 76 14.34 3.90 18.89
C ILE A 76 14.44 5.37 19.30
N PRO A 77 15.48 6.11 18.84
CA PRO A 77 15.57 7.55 19.05
C PRO A 77 14.34 8.29 18.51
N THR A 78 13.92 9.35 19.20
CA THR A 78 12.70 10.11 18.88
C THR A 78 12.68 10.64 17.44
N LEU A 79 13.85 11.07 16.94
CA LEU A 79 14.06 11.53 15.55
C LEU A 79 13.71 10.49 14.49
N ILE A 80 13.87 9.20 14.79
CA ILE A 80 13.51 8.09 13.89
C ILE A 80 12.09 7.64 14.18
N ASN A 81 11.72 7.60 15.47
CA ASN A 81 10.42 7.13 15.91
C ASN A 81 9.26 8.01 15.39
N GLN A 82 9.49 9.29 15.08
CA GLN A 82 8.45 10.13 14.46
C GLN A 82 7.87 9.54 13.16
N PHE A 83 8.65 8.77 12.39
CA PHE A 83 8.20 8.13 11.15
C PHE A 83 7.28 6.93 11.37
N THR A 84 7.21 6.40 12.58
CA THR A 84 6.22 5.37 12.93
C THR A 84 4.82 5.97 13.08
N LYS A 85 4.74 7.26 13.45
CA LYS A 85 3.50 8.01 13.67
C LYS A 85 2.98 8.59 12.36
N ILE A 86 2.11 7.84 11.70
CA ILE A 86 1.57 8.15 10.36
C ILE A 86 0.20 8.84 10.48
N LEU A 87 -0.21 9.53 9.42
CA LEU A 87 -1.58 10.04 9.25
C LEU A 87 -2.65 8.94 9.30
N ASN A 88 -3.81 9.28 9.86
CA ASN A 88 -4.97 8.40 9.87
C ASN A 88 -5.44 8.05 8.45
N LEU A 89 -5.95 6.84 8.25
CA LEU A 89 -6.32 6.33 6.93
C LEU A 89 -7.42 7.17 6.26
N ASN A 90 -8.41 7.63 7.02
CA ASN A 90 -9.52 8.45 6.51
C ASN A 90 -9.03 9.81 6.00
N LEU A 91 -8.18 10.49 6.78
CA LEU A 91 -7.59 11.77 6.38
C LEU A 91 -6.63 11.58 5.20
N THR A 92 -5.88 10.47 5.18
CA THR A 92 -5.01 10.10 4.05
C THR A 92 -5.82 9.98 2.75
N ARG A 93 -6.95 9.25 2.74
CA ARG A 93 -7.78 9.13 1.53
C ARG A 93 -8.27 10.49 1.02
N LYS A 94 -8.70 11.39 1.93
CA LYS A 94 -9.13 12.75 1.58
C LYS A 94 -8.00 13.55 0.92
N VAL A 95 -6.81 13.52 1.51
CA VAL A 95 -5.61 14.17 0.97
C VAL A 95 -5.28 13.65 -0.43
N PHE A 96 -5.24 12.33 -0.61
CA PHE A 96 -4.94 11.73 -1.93
C PHE A 96 -6.01 12.05 -2.99
N LYS A 97 -7.30 12.11 -2.62
CA LYS A 97 -8.39 12.47 -3.53
C LYS A 97 -8.29 13.90 -4.07
N ILE A 98 -7.77 14.82 -3.26
CA ILE A 98 -7.53 16.20 -3.70
C ILE A 98 -6.27 16.24 -4.55
N LEU A 99 -5.19 15.61 -4.11
CA LEU A 99 -3.92 15.63 -4.83
C LEU A 99 -3.99 14.94 -6.20
N SER A 100 -4.89 13.98 -6.40
CA SER A 100 -5.11 13.37 -7.72
C SER A 100 -5.61 14.38 -8.78
N LYS A 101 -6.12 15.55 -8.37
CA LYS A 101 -6.45 16.64 -9.30
C LYS A 101 -5.22 17.39 -9.81
N TYR A 102 -4.12 17.36 -9.05
CA TYR A 102 -2.89 18.13 -9.28
C TYR A 102 -1.76 17.26 -9.88
N GLU A 103 -2.10 16.06 -10.38
CA GLU A 103 -1.12 15.13 -10.94
C GLU A 103 -0.38 15.73 -12.15
N LEU A 104 0.87 15.32 -12.30
CA LEU A 104 1.67 15.67 -13.46
C LEU A 104 1.10 14.96 -14.69
N LYS A 105 0.59 15.70 -15.68
CA LYS A 105 0.20 15.08 -16.95
C LYS A 105 1.43 14.49 -17.66
N ASN A 106 1.22 13.39 -18.38
CA ASN A 106 2.26 12.59 -19.03
C ASN A 106 3.21 13.41 -19.94
N LYS A 107 4.39 12.84 -20.24
CA LYS A 107 5.47 13.39 -21.09
C LYS A 107 5.03 14.09 -22.39
N ASN A 108 3.84 13.78 -22.92
CA ASN A 108 3.29 14.42 -24.11
C ASN A 108 2.93 15.90 -23.89
N TYR A 109 2.72 16.35 -22.64
CA TYR A 109 2.47 17.76 -22.32
C TYR A 109 3.74 18.62 -22.24
N ASN A 110 4.93 18.02 -22.11
CA ASN A 110 6.17 18.82 -22.04
C ASN A 110 6.50 19.49 -23.38
N LYS A 111 6.06 18.93 -24.52
CA LYS A 111 6.15 19.58 -25.83
C LYS A 111 5.17 20.76 -25.96
N THR A 112 4.03 20.72 -25.26
CA THR A 112 3.08 21.83 -25.27
C THR A 112 3.51 22.94 -24.32
N ASP A 113 4.11 22.62 -23.16
CA ASP A 113 4.57 23.63 -22.20
C ASP A 113 5.78 24.43 -22.72
N SER A 114 6.72 23.81 -23.46
CA SER A 114 7.82 24.55 -24.11
C SER A 114 7.31 25.52 -25.20
N ASN A 115 6.28 25.11 -25.94
CA ASN A 115 5.64 25.97 -26.92
C ASN A 115 4.84 27.08 -26.23
N ILE A 116 4.22 26.82 -25.08
CA ILE A 116 3.51 27.82 -24.27
C ILE A 116 4.49 28.87 -23.72
N GLU A 117 5.63 28.48 -23.17
CA GLU A 117 6.67 29.42 -22.70
C GLU A 117 7.27 30.25 -23.86
N GLN A 118 7.28 29.72 -25.09
CA GLN A 118 7.66 30.48 -26.30
C GLN A 118 6.54 31.44 -26.74
N ILE A 119 5.27 31.03 -26.69
CA ILE A 119 4.10 31.85 -27.04
C ILE A 119 3.89 32.99 -26.01
N GLU A 120 4.19 32.77 -24.73
CA GLU A 120 4.18 33.80 -23.69
C GLU A 120 5.31 34.85 -23.92
N LYS A 121 6.46 34.44 -24.47
CA LYS A 121 7.54 35.35 -24.88
C LYS A 121 7.20 36.15 -26.15
N GLU A 122 6.30 35.63 -26.99
CA GLU A 122 5.79 36.29 -28.21
C GLU A 122 4.63 37.27 -27.95
N GLY A 123 4.26 37.51 -26.68
CA GLY A 123 3.39 38.63 -26.30
C GLY A 123 1.89 38.48 -26.66
N LYS A 124 1.41 37.27 -26.94
CA LYS A 124 -0.03 37.02 -27.10
C LYS A 124 -0.65 36.67 -25.75
N ASP A 125 -1.55 37.52 -25.27
CA ASP A 125 -2.35 37.33 -24.04
C ASP A 125 -3.37 36.18 -24.18
N LEU A 126 -2.87 34.95 -24.23
CA LEU A 126 -3.69 33.78 -23.97
C LEU A 126 -3.80 33.67 -22.45
N LYS A 127 -5.00 33.93 -21.90
CA LYS A 127 -5.38 33.59 -20.51
C LYS A 127 -5.34 32.07 -20.34
N GLN A 128 -4.15 31.49 -20.31
CA GLN A 128 -3.98 30.06 -20.16
C GLN A 128 -4.25 29.67 -18.72
N LYS A 129 -5.04 28.61 -18.56
CA LYS A 129 -5.39 28.04 -17.26
C LYS A 129 -4.11 27.48 -16.63
N LYS A 130 -3.45 28.27 -15.78
CA LYS A 130 -2.20 27.91 -15.09
C LYS A 130 -2.33 26.52 -14.47
N ILE A 131 -1.56 25.57 -14.96
CA ILE A 131 -1.62 24.18 -14.50
C ILE A 131 -0.81 24.09 -13.21
N PHE A 132 -1.48 23.71 -12.13
CA PHE A 132 -0.85 23.56 -10.82
C PHE A 132 -0.30 22.14 -10.67
N PHE A 133 1.02 22.02 -10.65
CA PHE A 133 1.70 20.73 -10.53
C PHE A 133 2.17 20.44 -9.11
N LEU A 134 2.04 19.19 -8.71
CA LEU A 134 2.70 18.66 -7.51
C LEU A 134 4.22 18.69 -7.69
N LYS A 135 4.92 19.29 -6.73
CA LYS A 135 6.39 19.29 -6.71
C LYS A 135 6.87 18.09 -5.92
N HIS A 136 7.79 17.33 -6.48
CA HIS A 136 8.26 16.08 -5.89
C HIS A 136 9.78 16.01 -5.87
N GLY A 137 10.31 15.21 -4.95
CA GLY A 137 11.76 15.03 -4.75
C GLY A 137 12.28 15.81 -3.55
N ILE A 138 13.34 15.31 -2.93
CA ILE A 138 13.84 15.85 -1.66
C ILE A 138 14.42 17.26 -1.87
N ASN A 139 15.26 17.44 -2.89
CA ASN A 139 15.94 18.72 -3.14
C ASN A 139 14.96 19.84 -3.52
N THR A 140 14.00 19.53 -4.38
CA THR A 140 12.96 20.49 -4.83
C THR A 140 12.06 20.88 -3.66
N VAL A 141 11.58 19.91 -2.88
CA VAL A 141 10.76 20.15 -1.68
C VAL A 141 11.54 20.95 -0.64
N ALA A 142 12.81 20.63 -0.40
CA ALA A 142 13.66 21.37 0.54
C ALA A 142 13.83 22.84 0.12
N ASN A 143 14.03 23.10 -1.16
CA ASN A 143 14.14 24.46 -1.68
C ASN A 143 12.80 25.22 -1.55
N LEU A 144 11.66 24.56 -1.73
CA LEU A 144 10.34 25.17 -1.52
C LEU A 144 10.08 25.50 -0.04
N ILE A 145 10.51 24.62 0.87
CA ILE A 145 10.41 24.86 2.32
C ILE A 145 11.28 26.05 2.71
N ARG A 146 12.55 26.08 2.27
CA ARG A 146 13.48 27.21 2.54
C ARG A 146 12.92 28.54 2.03
N LYS A 147 12.33 28.54 0.84
CA LYS A 147 11.69 29.72 0.24
C LYS A 147 10.30 30.04 0.83
N LYS A 148 9.80 29.24 1.78
CA LYS A 148 8.44 29.33 2.34
C LYS A 148 7.33 29.38 1.29
N LYS A 149 7.54 28.73 0.13
CA LYS A 149 6.56 28.65 -0.97
C LYS A 149 5.69 27.40 -0.92
N ALA A 150 6.02 26.44 -0.06
CA ALA A 150 5.22 25.23 0.13
C ALA A 150 4.05 25.51 1.09
N LEU A 151 2.85 25.08 0.69
CA LEU A 151 1.65 25.16 1.54
C LEU A 151 1.69 24.11 2.63
N PHE A 152 1.99 22.86 2.22
CA PHE A 152 2.25 21.75 3.12
C PHE A 152 3.15 20.71 2.43
N VAL A 153 3.75 19.85 3.24
CA VAL A 153 4.69 18.82 2.78
C VAL A 153 4.23 17.43 3.20
N LEU A 154 4.29 16.49 2.28
CA LEU A 154 4.03 15.08 2.50
C LEU A 154 5.34 14.29 2.47
N ILE A 155 5.53 13.47 3.50
CA ILE A 155 6.76 12.73 3.74
C ILE A 155 6.42 11.24 3.83
N ALA A 156 7.11 10.39 3.08
CA ALA A 156 6.98 8.94 3.23
C ALA A 156 7.76 8.44 4.45
N ASN A 157 7.23 7.42 5.13
CA ASN A 157 7.91 6.78 6.26
C ASN A 157 8.81 5.58 5.88
N ASP A 158 8.63 4.98 4.70
CA ASP A 158 9.32 3.77 4.24
C ASP A 158 10.52 4.08 3.33
N VAL A 159 11.10 5.28 3.51
CA VAL A 159 12.30 5.71 2.80
C VAL A 159 13.51 4.97 3.39
N ASN A 160 14.34 4.43 2.50
CA ASN A 160 15.56 3.71 2.85
C ASN A 160 16.61 4.17 1.84
N PRO A 161 17.70 4.85 2.24
CA PRO A 161 18.10 5.27 3.60
C PRO A 161 17.16 6.30 4.28
N ILE A 162 17.03 6.26 5.61
CA ILE A 162 16.12 7.13 6.40
C ILE A 162 16.69 8.56 6.56
N GLU A 163 18.02 8.66 6.53
CA GLU A 163 18.84 9.87 6.63
C GLU A 163 18.40 10.93 5.62
N MET A 164 17.93 10.50 4.45
CA MET A 164 17.43 11.35 3.37
C MET A 164 16.25 12.24 3.78
N VAL A 165 15.47 11.80 4.77
CA VAL A 165 14.21 12.44 5.16
C VAL A 165 14.19 12.80 6.64
N MET A 166 15.09 12.23 7.45
CA MET A 166 15.18 12.42 8.89
C MET A 166 15.16 13.90 9.34
N TRP A 167 15.80 14.78 8.57
CA TRP A 167 15.90 16.22 8.86
C TRP A 167 14.70 17.05 8.38
N LEU A 168 13.86 16.53 7.49
CA LEU A 168 12.77 17.28 6.88
C LEU A 168 11.71 17.75 7.90
N PRO A 169 11.22 16.91 8.83
CA PRO A 169 10.29 17.35 9.87
C PRO A 169 10.81 18.54 10.69
N SER A 170 12.11 18.51 11.02
CA SER A 170 12.77 19.58 11.77
C SER A 170 12.88 20.88 10.94
N LEU A 171 13.20 20.75 9.65
CA LEU A 171 13.25 21.89 8.73
C LEU A 171 11.87 22.52 8.54
N CYS A 172 10.84 21.71 8.31
CA CYS A 172 9.45 22.16 8.18
C CYS A 172 9.01 22.92 9.43
N LYS A 173 9.34 22.40 10.62
CA LYS A 173 9.05 23.07 11.89
C LYS A 173 9.74 24.43 12.00
N LYS A 174 11.05 24.49 11.77
CA LYS A 174 11.83 25.73 11.91
C LYS A 174 11.31 26.85 11.01
N LEU A 175 10.76 26.49 9.85
CA LEU A 175 10.27 27.45 8.86
C LEU A 175 8.74 27.63 8.88
N GLY A 176 8.03 26.96 9.79
CA GLY A 176 6.58 27.10 9.97
C GLY A 176 5.73 26.45 8.87
N VAL A 177 6.28 25.49 8.12
CA VAL A 177 5.55 24.79 7.05
C VAL A 177 4.90 23.53 7.62
N PRO A 178 3.58 23.35 7.50
CA PRO A 178 2.91 22.14 7.98
C PRO A 178 3.34 20.94 7.16
N PHE A 179 3.63 19.82 7.83
CA PHE A 179 4.03 18.58 7.17
C PHE A 179 3.18 17.41 7.65
N CYS A 180 3.25 16.30 6.94
CA CYS A 180 2.57 15.08 7.31
C CYS A 180 3.35 13.84 6.86
N ILE A 181 3.31 12.78 7.69
CA ILE A 181 3.97 11.51 7.42
C ILE A 181 2.93 10.50 6.90
N ILE A 182 3.21 9.91 5.73
CA ILE A 182 2.37 8.94 5.01
C ILE A 182 3.06 7.58 4.98
N LYS A 183 2.25 6.51 4.96
CA LYS A 183 2.70 5.11 5.11
C LYS A 183 3.56 4.54 3.98
N ASN A 184 3.43 5.04 2.75
CA ASN A 184 4.05 4.40 1.58
C ASN A 184 4.54 5.46 0.58
N LYS A 185 5.83 5.43 0.24
CA LYS A 185 6.45 6.19 -0.86
C LYS A 185 5.96 5.78 -2.24
N ALA A 186 5.49 4.54 -2.38
CA ALA A 186 4.87 4.07 -3.62
C ALA A 186 3.57 4.83 -3.92
N ARG A 187 2.75 5.10 -2.88
CA ARG A 187 1.50 5.87 -3.06
C ARG A 187 1.79 7.31 -3.49
N LEU A 188 2.78 7.95 -2.87
CA LEU A 188 3.25 9.27 -3.30
C LEU A 188 3.82 9.24 -4.74
N GLY A 189 4.45 8.14 -5.13
CA GLY A 189 4.98 7.95 -6.48
C GLY A 189 3.88 7.95 -7.53
N ASN A 190 2.79 7.23 -7.26
CA ASN A 190 1.65 7.13 -8.17
C ASN A 190 1.05 8.50 -8.52
N LEU A 191 0.93 9.42 -7.54
CA LEU A 191 0.44 10.80 -7.78
C LEU A 191 1.27 11.60 -8.78
N VAL A 192 2.52 11.21 -9.02
CA VAL A 192 3.45 11.94 -9.88
C VAL A 192 3.95 11.06 -11.04
N ASN A 193 3.26 9.96 -11.33
CA ASN A 193 3.62 9.01 -12.39
C ASN A 193 5.06 8.49 -12.25
N ARG A 194 5.49 8.23 -11.01
CA ARG A 194 6.80 7.62 -10.69
C ARG A 194 6.60 6.36 -9.86
N LYS A 195 7.54 5.41 -9.96
CA LYS A 195 7.48 4.17 -9.17
C LYS A 195 7.47 4.44 -7.66
N LYS A 196 8.25 5.44 -7.20
CA LYS A 196 8.44 5.79 -5.78
C LYS A 196 8.84 7.26 -5.66
N THR A 197 8.34 7.98 -4.66
CA THR A 197 8.79 9.33 -4.30
C THR A 197 8.88 9.48 -2.78
N SER A 198 9.99 10.06 -2.29
CA SER A 198 10.23 10.20 -0.85
C SER A 198 9.40 11.32 -0.23
N CYS A 199 9.29 12.45 -0.93
CA CYS A 199 8.62 13.65 -0.46
C CYS A 199 7.87 14.34 -1.60
N LEU A 200 6.77 14.99 -1.24
CA LEU A 200 5.90 15.71 -2.15
C LEU A 200 5.44 17.01 -1.47
N ALA A 201 5.33 18.10 -2.22
CA ALA A 201 4.85 19.38 -1.73
C ALA A 201 3.85 19.99 -2.71
N LEU A 202 2.83 20.64 -2.14
CA LEU A 202 1.90 21.48 -2.90
C LEU A 202 2.35 22.94 -2.75
N GLN A 203 2.64 23.61 -3.87
CA GLN A 203 3.07 25.00 -3.89
C GLN A 203 1.90 25.97 -4.08
N SER A 204 0.94 25.60 -4.93
CA SER A 204 -0.19 26.44 -5.28
C SER A 204 -1.41 25.55 -5.52
N PHE A 205 -2.60 26.11 -5.37
CA PHE A 205 -3.87 25.41 -5.46
C PHE A 205 -4.86 26.20 -6.30
N LEU A 206 -5.88 25.51 -6.79
CA LEU A 206 -7.02 26.12 -7.46
C LEU A 206 -7.98 26.68 -6.41
N ASN A 207 -8.57 27.85 -6.64
CA ASN A 207 -9.44 28.52 -5.66
C ASN A 207 -10.61 27.64 -5.16
N GLU A 208 -11.08 26.71 -6.00
CA GLU A 208 -12.13 25.73 -5.67
C GLU A 208 -11.76 24.84 -4.48
N ASP A 209 -10.48 24.45 -4.35
CA ASP A 209 -10.02 23.51 -3.32
C ASP A 209 -9.59 24.23 -2.01
N LYS A 210 -9.68 25.57 -1.96
CA LYS A 210 -9.21 26.38 -0.82
C LYS A 210 -9.83 25.94 0.52
N GLY A 211 -11.13 25.65 0.52
CA GLY A 211 -11.88 25.27 1.71
C GLY A 211 -11.51 23.89 2.26
N ASP A 212 -11.21 22.93 1.39
CA ASP A 212 -10.79 21.59 1.81
C ASP A 212 -9.32 21.56 2.23
N LEU A 213 -8.47 22.29 1.51
CA LEU A 213 -7.05 22.41 1.83
C LEU A 213 -6.81 23.14 3.16
N SER A 214 -7.60 24.17 3.49
CA SER A 214 -7.48 24.86 4.78
C SER A 214 -7.77 23.93 5.97
N LYS A 215 -8.80 23.09 5.86
CA LYS A 215 -9.14 22.05 6.85
C LYS A 215 -8.04 21.01 6.99
N ILE A 216 -7.45 20.58 5.87
CA ILE A 216 -6.32 19.63 5.90
C ILE A 216 -5.09 20.26 6.56
N ILE A 217 -4.77 21.51 6.23
CA ILE A 217 -3.64 22.24 6.78
C ILE A 217 -3.82 22.44 8.30
N SER A 218 -5.03 22.78 8.76
CA SER A 218 -5.30 22.91 10.20
C SER A 218 -5.17 21.57 10.92
N CYS A 219 -5.68 20.47 10.34
CA CYS A 219 -5.45 19.13 10.87
C CYS A 219 -3.96 18.75 10.95
N PHE A 220 -3.16 19.12 9.95
CA PHE A 220 -1.72 18.86 9.96
C PHE A 220 -1.03 19.64 11.07
N LYS A 221 -1.28 20.96 11.17
CA LYS A 221 -0.73 21.78 12.26
C LYS A 221 -1.06 21.19 13.64
N PHE A 222 -2.34 20.91 13.90
CA PHE A 222 -2.79 20.30 15.15
C PHE A 222 -2.08 18.98 15.46
N THR A 223 -2.00 18.08 14.47
CA THR A 223 -1.42 16.75 14.66
C THR A 223 0.06 16.81 15.02
N PHE A 224 0.81 17.78 14.49
CA PHE A 224 2.26 17.83 14.63
C PHE A 224 2.74 18.80 15.70
N ASP A 225 2.04 19.91 15.94
CA ASP A 225 2.35 20.85 17.02
C ASP A 225 2.15 20.18 18.39
N GLN A 226 1.03 19.48 18.60
CA GLN A 226 0.76 18.75 19.85
C GLN A 226 1.67 17.53 20.04
N LYS A 227 2.07 16.86 18.96
CA LYS A 227 2.99 15.70 19.05
C LYS A 227 4.41 16.12 19.39
N LEU A 228 4.81 17.36 19.08
CA LEU A 228 6.17 17.86 19.30
C LEU A 228 6.51 18.08 20.77
N GLU A 229 5.54 18.55 21.56
CA GLU A 229 5.68 18.65 23.02
C GLU A 229 5.88 17.26 23.65
N ASN A 230 5.20 16.26 23.10
CA ASN A 230 5.29 14.86 23.52
C ASN A 230 6.52 14.11 22.98
N ILE A 231 7.30 14.72 22.07
CA ILE A 231 8.52 14.12 21.47
C ILE A 231 9.80 14.63 22.17
N LYS A 232 9.72 15.79 22.85
CA LYS A 232 10.80 16.33 23.68
C LYS A 232 10.89 15.68 25.07
N LYS A 233 9.83 14.98 25.49
CA LYS A 233 9.77 14.12 26.68
C LYS A 233 10.13 12.70 26.29
#